data_AF-A0A6G2C017-F1
#
_entry.id   AF-A0A6G2C017-F1
#
_cell.length_a   1.000
_cell.length_b   1.000
_cell.length_c   1.000
_cell.angle_alpha   90.00
_cell.angle_beta   90.00
_cell.angle_gamma   90.00
#
_symmetry.space_group_name_H-M   'P 1'
#
loop_
_entity.id
_entity.type
_entity.pdbx_description
1 polymer ?
#
loop_
_entity_poly.entity_id
_entity_poly.type
_entity_poly.pdbx_seq_one_letter_code
_entity_poly.pdbx_strand_id
1 'polypeptide(L)' 'MARVSISEAARLTGKSRTTLHRLIKAGDLSTCSGERNAKMVDTSELLRVFGPFEQPKGEH' A
#
# COMPACT_ATOMS: atom_id res chain seq x y z
N MET A 1 -12.65 3.43 0.25
CA MET A 1 -11.18 3.43 0.10
C MET A 1 -10.66 2.08 0.56
N ALA A 2 -10.03 1.32 -0.35
CA ALA A 2 -9.53 -0.02 -0.05
C ALA A 2 -8.16 0.08 0.64
N ARG A 3 -8.08 -0.47 1.86
CA ARG A 3 -6.83 -0.58 2.64
C ARG A 3 -6.26 -1.97 2.46
N VAL A 4 -4.99 -2.04 2.12
CA VAL A 4 -4.28 -3.29 1.85
C VAL A 4 -3.07 -3.41 2.76
N SER A 5 -2.64 -4.63 3.06
CA SER A 5 -1.41 -4.86 3.82
C SER A 5 -0.18 -4.49 2.98
N ILE A 6 0.97 -4.27 3.62
CA ILE A 6 2.24 -3.96 2.91
C ILE A 6 2.60 -5.02 1.87
N SER A 7 2.36 -6.29 2.18
CA SER A 7 2.62 -7.40 1.26
C SER A 7 1.70 -7.37 0.03
N GLU A 8 0.42 -7.06 0.21
CA GLU A 8 -0.49 -6.85 -0.93
C GLU A 8 -0.08 -5.64 -1.73
N ALA A 9 0.20 -4.51 -1.08
CA ALA A 9 0.66 -3.30 -1.74
C ALA A 9 1.92 -3.54 -2.59
N ALA A 10 2.86 -4.36 -2.10
CA ALA A 10 4.03 -4.79 -2.86
C ALA A 10 3.65 -5.61 -4.11
N ARG A 11 2.69 -6.53 -3.97
CA ARG A 11 2.18 -7.34 -5.10
C ARG A 11 1.42 -6.49 -6.13
N LEU A 12 0.63 -5.53 -5.66
CA LEU A 12 -0.17 -4.62 -6.46
C LEU A 12 0.69 -3.67 -7.29
N THR A 13 1.68 -3.04 -6.65
CA THR A 13 2.57 -2.07 -7.29
C THR A 13 3.71 -2.74 -8.08
N GLY A 14 3.87 -4.05 -7.97
CA GLY A 14 5.02 -4.79 -8.50
C GLY A 14 6.35 -4.36 -7.86
N LYS A 15 6.32 -3.67 -6.71
CA LYS A 15 7.52 -3.20 -6.00
C LYS A 15 7.89 -4.14 -4.87
N SER A 16 9.16 -4.16 -4.51
CA SER A 16 9.63 -4.90 -3.35
C SER A 16 9.06 -4.32 -2.05
N ARG A 17 8.74 -5.20 -1.10
CA ARG A 17 8.30 -4.83 0.26
C ARG A 17 9.25 -3.84 0.93
N THR A 18 10.56 -3.98 0.71
CA THR A 18 11.61 -3.07 1.19
C THR A 18 11.44 -1.63 0.69
N THR A 19 11.07 -1.44 -0.58
CA THR A 19 10.82 -0.11 -1.15
C THR A 19 9.63 0.55 -0.48
N LEU A 20 8.54 -0.20 -0.26
CA LEU A 20 7.38 0.30 0.48
C LEU A 20 7.76 0.68 1.91
N HIS A 21 8.47 -0.18 2.63
CA HIS A 21 8.93 0.13 3.99
C HIS A 21 9.82 1.38 4.04
N ARG A 22 10.67 1.59 3.02
CA ARG A 22 11.51 2.78 2.92
C ARG A 22 10.68 4.05 2.78
N LEU A 23 9.68 4.04 1.89
CA LEU A 23 8.78 5.18 1.66
C LEU A 23 7.91 5.47 2.89
N ILE A 24 7.44 4.43 3.57
CA ILE A 24 6.72 4.56 4.84
C ILE A 24 7.61 5.19 5.91
N LYS A 25 8.87 4.76 6.00
CA LYS A 25 9.84 5.33 6.95
C LYS A 25 10.26 6.76 6.57
N ALA A 26 10.28 7.07 5.28
CA ALA A 26 10.57 8.41 4.76
C ALA A 26 9.39 9.39 4.96
N GLY A 27 8.17 8.87 5.12
CA GLY A 27 6.95 9.68 5.24
C GLY A 27 6.25 9.96 3.91
N ASP A 28 6.74 9.37 2.81
CA ASP A 28 6.13 9.48 1.47
C ASP A 28 4.86 8.63 1.32
N LEU A 29 4.71 7.57 2.12
CA LEU A 29 3.52 6.71 2.14
C LEU A 29 2.81 6.78 3.49
N SER A 30 1.55 7.19 3.46
CA SER A 30 0.71 7.16 4.65
C SER A 30 0.26 5.73 4.96
N THR A 31 0.61 5.25 6.16
CA THR A 31 0.14 3.96 6.69
C THR A 31 -0.89 4.18 7.77
N CYS A 32 -1.99 3.45 7.69
CA CYS A 32 -2.96 3.33 8.78
C CYS A 32 -2.66 2.09 9.60
N SER A 33 -2.59 2.23 10.91
CA SER A 33 -2.66 1.09 11.83
C SER A 33 -4.10 0.57 11.85
N GLY A 34 -4.31 -0.62 11.27
CA GLY A 34 -5.59 -1.33 11.27
C GLY A 34 -5.87 -2.05 12.59
N GLU A 35 -6.92 -2.86 12.58
CA GLU A 35 -7.24 -3.75 13.70
C GLU A 35 -6.02 -4.64 13.99
N ARG A 36 -5.65 -4.78 15.27
CA ARG A 36 -4.52 -5.61 15.72
C ARG A 36 -3.11 -5.09 15.41
N ASN A 37 -2.92 -3.77 15.28
CA ASN A 37 -1.61 -3.13 15.05
C ASN A 37 -0.99 -3.47 13.67
N ALA A 38 -1.78 -4.01 12.74
CA ALA A 38 -1.33 -4.28 11.39
C ALA A 38 -1.13 -2.97 10.61
N LYS A 39 0.03 -2.79 9.97
CA LYS A 39 0.27 -1.64 9.08
C LYS A 39 -0.44 -1.87 7.75
N MET A 40 -1.46 -1.07 7.51
CA MET A 40 -2.22 -1.05 6.26
C MET A 40 -1.88 0.23 5.49
N VAL A 41 -1.95 0.15 4.17
CA VAL A 41 -1.71 1.26 3.24
C VAL A 41 -2.95 1.43 2.39
N ASP A 42 -3.33 2.69 2.13
CA ASP A 42 -4.43 2.96 1.23
C ASP A 42 -4.00 2.80 -0.23
N THR A 43 -4.86 2.17 -1.03
CA THR A 43 -4.60 2.02 -2.47
C THR A 43 -4.54 3.36 -3.21
N SER A 44 -5.22 4.40 -2.72
CA SER A 44 -5.15 5.76 -3.29
C SER A 44 -3.79 6.40 -3.06
N GLU A 45 -3.16 6.14 -1.91
CA GLU A 45 -1.80 6.63 -1.61
C GLU A 45 -0.77 5.93 -2.48
N LEU A 46 -0.92 4.61 -2.69
CA LEU A 46 -0.09 3.87 -3.63
C LEU A 46 -0.21 4.43 -5.05
N LEU A 47 -1.42 4.85 -5.44
CA LEU A 47 -1.70 5.30 -6.81
C LEU A 47 -1.04 6.65 -7.06
N ARG A 48 -1.08 7.52 -6.05
CA ARG A 48 -0.42 8.81 -6.07
C ARG A 48 1.11 8.68 -6.08
N VAL A 49 1.68 7.78 -5.29
CA VAL A 49 3.13 7.65 -5.11
C VAL A 49 3.78 6.86 -6.25
N PHE A 50 3.18 5.74 -6.65
CA PHE A 50 3.75 4.83 -7.65
C PHE A 50 3.13 4.99 -9.04
N GLY A 51 2.02 5.73 -9.18
CA GLY A 51 1.27 5.84 -10.42
C GLY A 51 0.26 4.70 -10.59
N PRO A 52 -0.41 4.61 -11.76
CA PRO A 52 -1.40 3.58 -12.05
C PRO A 52 -0.78 2.19 -11.93
N PHE A 53 -1.26 1.44 -10.94
CA PHE A 53 -0.95 0.04 -10.74
C PHE A 53 -2.23 -0.78 -10.95
N GLU A 54 -2.08 -2.02 -11.40
CA GLU A 54 -3.23 -2.90 -11.63
C GLU A 54 -3.80 -3.31 -10.28
N GLN A 55 -4.86 -2.61 -9.86
CA GLN A 55 -5.71 -3.10 -8.79
C GLN A 55 -6.46 -4.32 -9.36
N PRO A 56 -6.28 -5.55 -8.83
CA PRO A 56 -7.26 -6.59 -9.03
C PRO A 56 -8.53 -6.00 -8.43
N LYS A 57 -9.50 -5.70 -9.29
CA LYS A 57 -10.83 -5.25 -8.89
C LYS A 57 -11.35 -6.26 -7.88
N GLY A 58 -11.32 -5.88 -6.61
CA GLY A 58 -12.04 -6.57 -5.56
C GLY A 58 -13.51 -6.21 -5.73
N GLU A 59 -14.21 -6.95 -6.58
CA GLU A 59 -15.66 -7.03 -6.55
C GLU A 59 -16.06 -7.90 -5.36
N HIS A 60 -16.72 -7.28 -4.37
CA HIS A 60 -17.81 -7.90 -3.60
C HIS A 60 -18.61 -6.83 -2.87
#